data_AF-A0A5D5AGW5-F1
#
_entry.id   AF-A0A5D5AGW5-F1
#
_cell.length_a   1.000
_cell.length_b   1.000
_cell.length_c   1.000
_cell.angle_alpha   90.00
_cell.angle_beta   90.00
_cell.angle_gamma   90.00
#
_symmetry.space_group_name_H-M   'P 1'
#
loop_
_entity.id
_entity.type
_entity.pdbx_description
1 polymer ?
#
loop_
_entity_poly.entity_id
_entity_poly.type
_entity_poly.pdbx_seq_one_letter_code
_entity_poly.pdbx_strand_id
1 'polypeptide(L)' 'MTGTEVAVLIGKYSAGATLGSLTIAYGLTEFLSATGYSWYRFAAYQGNGIVITFIGWMILLTTLINLYRELNDK' A
#
# COMPACT_ATOMS: atom_id res chain seq x y z
N MET A 1 24.00 -0.75 -12.71
CA MET A 1 22.97 -1.80 -12.57
C MET A 1 22.43 -2.20 -13.93
N THR A 2 22.13 -3.48 -14.11
CA THR A 2 21.45 -4.02 -15.30
C THR A 2 19.93 -3.85 -15.20
N GLY A 3 19.22 -3.93 -16.33
CA GLY A 3 17.75 -3.83 -16.36
C GLY A 3 17.06 -4.92 -15.51
N THR A 4 17.65 -6.11 -15.44
CA THR A 4 17.14 -7.21 -14.61
C THR A 4 17.25 -6.90 -13.12
N GLU A 5 18.35 -6.28 -12.67
CA GLU A 5 18.53 -5.87 -11.28
C GLU A 5 17.50 -4.80 -10.86
N VAL A 6 17.21 -3.85 -11.76
CA VAL A 6 16.16 -2.82 -11.55
C VAL A 6 14.79 -3.48 -11.39
N ALA A 7 14.44 -4.43 -12.27
CA ALA A 7 13.16 -5.13 -12.21
C ALA A 7 12.99 -5.91 -10.89
N VAL A 8 14.05 -6.56 -10.40
CA VAL A 8 14.05 -7.25 -9.10
C VAL A 8 13.82 -6.26 -7.95
N LEU A 9 14.46 -5.08 -7.98
CA LEU A 9 14.26 -4.05 -6.95
C LEU A 9 12.84 -3.49 -6.96
N ILE A 10 12.26 -3.23 -8.14
CA ILE A 10 10.86 -2.83 -8.28
C ILE A 10 9.95 -3.89 -7.66
N GLY A 11 10.17 -5.17 -7.97
CA GLY A 11 9.41 -6.28 -7.39
C GLY A 11 9.52 -6.34 -5.87
N LYS A 12 10.73 -6.22 -5.32
CA LYS A 12 10.99 -6.20 -3.88
C LYS A 12 10.23 -5.06 -3.18
N TYR A 13 10.34 -3.83 -3.68
CA TYR A 13 9.74 -2.66 -3.03
C TYR A 13 8.22 -2.62 -3.18
N SER A 14 7.68 -3.01 -4.34
CA SER A 14 6.23 -3.10 -4.55
C SER A 14 5.58 -4.19 -3.71
N ALA A 15 6.23 -5.36 -3.58
CA ALA A 15 5.77 -6.42 -2.68
C ALA A 15 5.75 -5.95 -1.22
N GLY A 16 6.85 -5.33 -0.75
CA GLY A 16 6.92 -4.79 0.61
C GLY A 16 5.85 -3.71 0.88
N ALA A 17 5.66 -2.79 -0.05
CA ALA A 17 4.66 -1.74 0.07
C ALA A 17 3.22 -2.30 0.07
N THR A 18 2.98 -3.36 -0.71
CA THR A 18 1.69 -4.08 -0.72
C THR A 18 1.41 -4.71 0.65
N LEU A 19 2.37 -5.46 1.20
CA LEU A 19 2.23 -6.10 2.52
C LEU A 19 2.01 -5.08 3.64
N GLY A 20 2.75 -3.97 3.62
CA GLY A 20 2.57 -2.88 4.58
C GLY A 20 1.16 -2.27 4.48
N SER A 21 0.68 -2.02 3.26
CA SER A 21 -0.65 -1.45 3.03
C SER A 21 -1.77 -2.38 3.50
N LEU A 22 -1.64 -3.69 3.28
CA LEU A 22 -2.59 -4.68 3.79
C LEU A 22 -2.63 -4.72 5.31
N THR A 23 -1.46 -4.62 5.96
CA THR A 23 -1.37 -4.61 7.42
C THR A 23 -2.10 -3.39 8.01
N ILE A 24 -1.92 -2.21 7.40
CA ILE A 24 -2.63 -0.99 7.81
C ILE A 24 -4.14 -1.14 7.58
N ALA A 25 -4.55 -1.62 6.40
CA ALA A 25 -5.97 -1.80 6.08
C ALA A 25 -6.66 -2.77 7.04
N TYR A 26 -5.99 -3.86 7.40
CA TYR A 26 -6.47 -4.80 8.40
C TYR A 26 -6.62 -4.15 9.78
N GLY A 27 -5.59 -3.46 10.26
CA GLY A 27 -5.64 -2.76 11.56
C GLY A 27 -6.75 -1.70 11.62
N LEU A 28 -6.95 -0.96 10.52
CA LEU A 28 -8.05 0.02 10.42
C LEU A 28 -9.41 -0.67 10.47
N THR A 29 -9.56 -1.81 9.79
CA THR A 29 -10.80 -2.60 9.79
C THR A 29 -11.15 -3.09 11.20
N GLU A 30 -10.17 -3.61 11.94
CA GLU A 30 -10.36 -4.06 13.33
C GLU A 30 -10.71 -2.90 14.27
N PHE A 31 -10.04 -1.75 14.11
CA PHE A 31 -10.35 -0.56 14.91
C PHE A 31 -11.78 -0.06 14.66
N LEU A 32 -12.19 0.01 13.39
CA LEU A 32 -13.53 0.50 13.02
C LEU A 32 -14.64 -0.52 13.36
N SER A 33 -14.35 -1.82 13.27
CA SER A 33 -15.30 -2.87 13.66
C SER A 33 -15.57 -2.84 15.18
N ALA A 34 -14.53 -2.60 15.98
CA ALA A 34 -14.64 -2.49 17.43
C ALA A 34 -15.39 -1.23 17.89
N THR A 35 -15.32 -0.14 17.10
CA THR A 35 -15.83 1.18 17.52
C THR A 35 -17.20 1.55 16.92
N GLY A 36 -17.68 0.86 15.88
CA GLY A 36 -18.85 1.31 15.12
C GLY A 36 -19.84 0.22 14.71
N TYR A 37 -20.78 -0.14 15.58
CA TYR A 37 -21.89 -1.04 15.21
C TYR A 37 -22.97 -0.30 14.38
N SER A 38 -23.22 -0.81 13.16
CA SER A 38 -24.23 -0.48 12.13
C SER A 38 -23.85 0.47 10.98
N TRP A 39 -23.26 1.65 11.20
CA TRP A 39 -22.97 2.61 10.11
C TRP A 39 -21.73 2.24 9.28
N TYR A 40 -20.82 1.44 9.86
CA TYR A 40 -19.58 1.04 9.22
C TYR A 40 -19.79 0.30 7.89
N ARG A 41 -20.78 -0.59 7.78
CA ARG A 41 -21.00 -1.37 6.54
C ARG A 41 -21.36 -0.48 5.34
N PHE A 42 -22.15 0.56 5.54
CA PHE A 42 -22.56 1.45 4.45
C PHE A 42 -21.44 2.42 4.06
N ALA A 43 -20.74 2.98 5.04
CA ALA A 43 -19.58 3.85 4.81
C ALA A 43 -18.42 3.07 4.16
N ALA A 44 -18.18 1.83 4.58
CA ALA A 44 -17.15 0.97 4.00
C ALA A 44 -17.41 0.67 2.52
N TYR A 45 -18.66 0.43 2.12
CA TYR A 45 -18.98 0.16 0.71
C TYR A 45 -18.72 1.36 -0.20
N GLN A 46 -19.10 2.56 0.23
CA GLN A 46 -18.86 3.79 -0.54
C GLN A 46 -17.38 4.21 -0.52
N GLY A 47 -16.69 4.00 0.60
CA GLY A 47 -15.27 4.33 0.76
C GLY A 47 -14.32 3.33 0.09
N ASN A 48 -14.77 2.13 -0.28
CA ASN A 48 -13.89 1.05 -0.74
C ASN A 48 -13.08 1.44 -1.99
N GLY A 49 -13.74 2.04 -3.01
CA GLY A 49 -13.05 2.47 -4.23
C GLY A 49 -11.98 3.54 -3.97
N ILE A 50 -12.28 4.48 -3.07
CA ILE A 50 -11.34 5.53 -2.66
C ILE A 50 -10.14 4.91 -1.91
N VAL A 51 -10.41 3.97 -1.00
CA VAL A 51 -9.37 3.29 -0.21
C VAL A 51 -8.47 2.44 -1.11
N ILE A 52 -9.03 1.66 -2.03
CA ILE A 52 -8.24 0.86 -2.99
C ILE A 52 -7.36 1.77 -3.85
N THR A 53 -7.92 2.87 -4.35
CA THR A 53 -7.17 3.84 -5.16
C THR A 53 -6.03 4.48 -4.36
N PHE A 54 -6.31 4.88 -3.12
CA PHE A 54 -5.30 5.43 -2.22
C PHE A 54 -4.18 4.43 -1.92
N ILE A 55 -4.52 3.18 -1.62
CA ILE A 55 -3.54 2.09 -1.40
C ILE A 55 -2.68 1.89 -2.65
N GLY A 56 -3.28 1.88 -3.84
CA GLY A 56 -2.54 1.78 -5.10
C GLY A 56 -1.49 2.87 -5.26
N TRP A 57 -1.85 4.13 -4.95
CA TRP A 57 -0.90 5.25 -4.96
C TRP A 57 0.20 5.10 -3.92
N MET A 58 -0.14 4.65 -2.71
CA MET A 58 0.86 4.41 -1.66
C MET A 58 1.87 3.36 -2.06
N ILE A 59 1.42 2.27 -2.70
CA ILE A 59 2.31 1.21 -3.22
C ILE A 59 3.25 1.78 -4.28
N LEU A 60 2.73 2.53 -5.25
CA LEU A 60 3.52 3.13 -6.32
C LEU A 60 4.55 4.12 -5.78
N LEU A 61 4.14 5.05 -4.91
CA LEU A 61 5.01 6.08 -4.34
C LEU A 61 6.10 5.46 -3.48
N THR A 62 5.74 4.51 -2.61
CA THR A 62 6.72 3.83 -1.74
C THR A 62 7.72 3.04 -2.59
N THR A 63 7.26 2.39 -3.65
CA THR A 63 8.15 1.68 -4.59
C THR A 63 9.12 2.64 -5.27
N LEU A 64 8.60 3.76 -5.79
CA LEU A 64 9.39 4.75 -6.53
C LEU A 64 10.43 5.45 -5.65
N ILE A 65 10.06 5.86 -4.45
CA ILE A 65 10.99 6.53 -3.51
C ILE A 65 12.15 5.60 -3.13
N ASN A 66 11.85 4.34 -2.79
CA ASN A 66 12.89 3.38 -2.42
C ASN A 66 13.76 2.99 -3.61
N LEU A 67 13.18 2.85 -4.81
CA LEU A 67 13.94 2.61 -6.02
C LEU A 67 14.86 3.79 -6.35
N TYR A 68 14.35 5.02 -6.30
CA TYR A 68 15.12 6.23 -6.58
C TYR A 68 16.32 6.37 -5.63
N ARG A 69 16.09 6.14 -4.34
CA ARG A 69 17.16 6.14 -3.35
C ARG A 69 18.24 5.10 -3.66
N GLU A 70 17.85 3.86 -3.91
CA GLU A 70 18.77 2.76 -4.23
C GLU A 70 19.58 3.03 -5.51
N LEU A 71 19.00 3.72 -6.49
CA LEU A 71 19.67 4.10 -7.73
C LEU A 71 20.65 5.27 -7.55
N ASN A 72 20.38 6.18 -6.62
CA ASN A 72 21.28 7.29 -6.30
C ASN A 72 22.41 6.91 -5.34
N ASP A 73 22.19 5.90 -4.49
CA ASP A 73 23.18 5.41 -3.53
C ASP A 73 24.21 4.45 -4.17
N LYS A 74 24.09 4.16 -5.48
CA LYS A 74 24.97 3.27 -6.27
C LYS A 74 25.74 4.00 -7.36
#